data_AF-A0A836U7B1-F1
#
_entry.id   AF-A0A836U7B1-F1
#
_cell.length_a   1.000
_cell.length_b   1.000
_cell.length_c   1.000
_cell.angle_alpha   90.00
_cell.angle_beta   90.00
_cell.angle_gamma   90.00
#
_symmetry.space_group_name_H-M   'P 1'
#
loop_
_entity.id
_entity.type
_entity.pdbx_description
1 polymer ?
#
loop_
_entity_poly.entity_id
_entity_poly.type
_entity_poly.pdbx_seq_one_letter_code
_entity_poly.pdbx_strand_id
1 'polypeptide(L)'
;MGVEVMADGVPELSICILSWNTEALTRDCLASLFADPRSASWQVIVVDNDSADGSAAMVAAEFGAAELICSPRNLGFAGGNNLALNRARGRYLLLLNSDTRVLPGALGHLVDHLEANPAVGAVGLRAP
;
A
#
# COMPACT_ATOMS: atom_id res chain seq x y z
N MET A 1 14.90 -0.59 19.50
CA MET A 1 14.92 0.72 18.81
C MET A 1 13.46 1.05 18.57
N GLY A 2 12.92 2.04 19.28
CA GLY A 2 11.49 2.24 19.42
C GLY A 2 10.84 2.60 18.09
N VAL A 3 9.74 1.94 17.75
CA VAL A 3 8.86 2.37 16.67
C VAL A 3 7.97 3.46 17.25
N GLU A 4 8.17 4.69 16.81
CA GLU A 4 7.24 5.79 17.10
C GLU A 4 5.90 5.47 16.43
N VAL A 5 4.88 5.31 17.27
CA VAL A 5 3.49 5.27 16.84
C VAL A 5 3.14 6.68 16.35
N MET A 6 2.63 6.78 15.13
CA MET A 6 2.16 8.04 14.56
C MET A 6 1.19 8.75 15.51
N ALA A 7 1.49 10.02 15.80
CA ALA A 7 0.56 10.93 16.45
C ALA A 7 -0.70 11.07 15.59
N ASP A 8 -1.86 10.67 16.13
CA ASP A 8 -3.25 11.11 15.93
C ASP A 8 -3.67 11.90 14.65
N GLY A 9 -3.04 11.64 13.50
CA GLY A 9 -3.20 12.38 12.26
C GLY A 9 -3.76 11.54 11.11
N VAL A 10 -4.46 12.20 10.19
CA VAL A 10 -4.93 11.60 8.93
C VAL A 10 -3.70 11.28 8.05
N PRO A 11 -3.53 10.05 7.52
CA PRO A 11 -2.41 9.73 6.63
C PRO A 11 -2.38 10.62 5.39
N GLU A 12 -1.21 10.91 4.84
CA GLU A 12 -1.13 11.65 3.57
C GLU A 12 -1.66 10.79 2.42
N LEU A 13 -1.28 9.50 2.42
CA LEU A 13 -1.56 8.56 1.36
C LEU A 13 -1.99 7.21 1.95
N SER A 14 -3.12 6.67 1.49
CA SER A 14 -3.45 5.25 1.67
C SER A 14 -3.05 4.47 0.43
N ILE A 15 -2.19 3.48 0.61
CA ILE A 15 -1.70 2.58 -0.43
C ILE A 15 -2.45 1.27 -0.29
N CYS A 16 -3.33 0.99 -1.24
CA CYS A 16 -4.17 -0.20 -1.30
C CYS A 16 -3.50 -1.22 -2.22
N ILE A 17 -3.08 -2.36 -1.64
CA ILE A 17 -2.39 -3.43 -2.34
C ILE A 17 -3.27 -4.67 -2.30
N LEU A 18 -3.55 -5.23 -3.47
CA LEU A 18 -4.19 -6.54 -3.57
C LEU A 18 -3.12 -7.57 -3.92
N SER A 19 -3.03 -8.64 -3.12
CA SER A 19 -2.12 -9.76 -3.31
C SER A 19 -2.90 -11.07 -3.50
N TRP A 20 -2.44 -11.93 -4.39
CA TRP A 20 -2.98 -13.28 -4.58
C TRP A 20 -1.91 -14.21 -5.14
N ASN A 21 -1.41 -15.13 -4.32
CA ASN A 21 -0.37 -16.09 -4.69
C ASN A 21 0.91 -15.44 -5.26
N THR A 22 1.36 -14.35 -4.63
CA THR A 22 2.51 -13.56 -5.05
C THR A 22 3.46 -13.23 -3.90
N GLU A 23 3.78 -14.19 -3.02
CA GLU A 23 4.54 -13.93 -1.78
C GLU A 23 5.83 -13.13 -2.02
N ALA A 24 6.71 -13.60 -2.90
CA ALA A 24 8.00 -12.95 -3.16
C ALA A 24 7.84 -11.54 -3.76
N LEU A 25 6.90 -11.37 -4.69
CA LEU A 25 6.63 -10.08 -5.31
C LEU A 25 6.02 -9.10 -4.31
N THR A 26 5.07 -9.56 -3.50
CA THR A 26 4.42 -8.78 -2.44
C THR A 26 5.45 -8.32 -1.42
N ARG A 27 6.39 -9.21 -1.04
CA ARG A 27 7.51 -8.90 -0.15
C ARG A 27 8.40 -7.80 -0.74
N ASP A 28 8.78 -7.90 -2.01
CA ASP A 28 9.60 -6.89 -2.68
C ASP A 28 8.88 -5.54 -2.82
N CYS A 29 7.58 -5.58 -3.09
CA CYS A 29 6.71 -4.40 -3.15
C CYS A 29 6.69 -3.67 -1.80
N LEU A 30 6.36 -4.38 -0.73
CA LEU A 30 6.31 -3.82 0.63
C LEU A 30 7.68 -3.33 1.09
N ALA A 31 8.74 -4.10 0.85
CA ALA A 31 10.11 -3.67 1.17
C ALA A 31 10.47 -2.36 0.46
N SER A 32 10.07 -2.19 -0.81
CA SER A 32 10.30 -0.95 -1.56
C SER A 32 9.54 0.26 -1.00
N LEU A 33 8.32 0.05 -0.49
CA LEU A 33 7.52 1.09 0.14
C LEU A 33 8.08 1.50 1.50
N PHE A 34 8.38 0.53 2.37
CA PHE A 34 8.87 0.80 3.72
C PHE A 34 10.32 1.29 3.76
N ALA A 35 11.09 1.14 2.68
CA ALA A 35 12.39 1.77 2.53
C ALA A 35 12.31 3.29 2.29
N ASP A 36 11.14 3.84 1.95
CA ASP A 36 10.97 5.27 1.72
C ASP A 36 10.96 6.06 3.05
N PRO A 37 11.69 7.18 3.17
CA PRO A 37 11.66 8.02 4.37
C PRO A 37 10.27 8.57 4.73
N ARG A 38 9.37 8.73 3.75
CA ARG A 38 7.99 9.18 3.98
C ARG A 38 7.03 8.05 4.37
N SER A 39 7.50 6.80 4.41
CA SER A 39 6.64 5.63 4.70
C SER A 39 5.85 5.75 6.00
N ALA A 40 6.40 6.43 7.02
CA ALA A 40 5.70 6.71 8.27
C ALA A 40 4.40 7.51 8.06
N SER A 41 4.34 8.42 7.09
CA SER A 41 3.17 9.25 6.78
C SER A 41 2.07 8.53 5.99
N TRP A 42 2.32 7.27 5.60
CA TRP A 42 1.43 6.49 4.75
C TRP A 42 0.68 5.43 5.54
N GLN A 43 -0.51 5.09 5.07
CA GLN A 43 -1.23 3.90 5.50
C GLN A 43 -1.10 2.83 4.41
N VAL A 44 -0.36 1.76 4.68
CA VAL A 44 -0.24 0.62 3.76
C VAL A 44 -1.28 -0.43 4.14
N ILE A 45 -2.17 -0.76 3.20
CA ILE A 45 -3.24 -1.74 3.39
C ILE A 45 -3.03 -2.86 2.39
N VAL A 46 -2.83 -4.08 2.88
CA VAL A 46 -2.66 -5.28 2.06
C VAL A 46 -3.88 -6.15 2.20
N VAL A 47 -4.52 -6.47 1.08
CA VAL A 47 -5.56 -7.49 1.01
C VAL A 47 -4.93 -8.75 0.46
N ASP A 48 -4.81 -9.78 1.29
CA ASP A 48 -4.56 -11.13 0.82
C ASP A 48 -5.88 -11.72 0.32
N ASN A 49 -5.93 -12.05 -0.97
CA ASN A 49 -7.16 -12.43 -1.66
C ASN A 49 -7.34 -13.96 -1.70
N ASP A 50 -7.18 -14.61 -0.55
CA ASP A 50 -7.20 -16.08 -0.38
C ASP A 50 -6.00 -16.76 -1.05
N SER A 51 -4.80 -16.31 -0.67
CA SER A 51 -3.55 -16.94 -1.13
C SER A 51 -3.27 -18.26 -0.40
N ALA A 52 -2.65 -19.20 -1.11
CA ALA A 52 -2.22 -20.49 -0.59
C ALA A 52 -0.69 -20.66 -0.54
N ASP A 53 0.06 -19.58 -0.82
CA ASP A 53 1.52 -19.60 -0.94
C ASP A 53 2.26 -19.10 0.30
N GLY A 54 1.55 -18.62 1.33
CA GLY A 54 2.16 -18.02 2.51
C GLY A 54 2.20 -16.49 2.51
N SER A 55 1.67 -15.82 1.48
CA SER A 55 1.62 -14.35 1.37
C SER A 55 1.09 -13.66 2.63
N ALA A 56 -0.09 -14.05 3.13
CA ALA A 56 -0.65 -13.47 4.36
C ALA A 56 0.26 -13.64 5.59
N ALA A 57 0.85 -14.83 5.76
CA ALA A 57 1.72 -15.12 6.89
C ALA A 57 3.01 -14.28 6.82
N MET A 58 3.59 -14.15 5.62
CA MET A 58 4.75 -13.30 5.37
C MET A 58 4.46 -11.83 5.70
N VAL A 59 3.33 -11.28 5.22
CA VAL A 59 2.96 -9.88 5.51
C VAL A 59 2.82 -9.65 7.02
N ALA A 60 2.11 -10.54 7.72
CA ALA A 60 1.93 -10.43 9.15
C ALA A 60 3.25 -10.53 9.95
N ALA A 61 4.18 -11.37 9.51
CA ALA A 61 5.43 -11.61 10.21
C ALA A 61 6.48 -10.51 9.97
N GLU A 62 6.55 -9.96 8.76
CA GLU A 62 7.65 -9.09 8.32
C GLU A 62 7.25 -7.62 8.19
N PHE A 63 5.98 -7.35 7.93
CA PHE A 63 5.46 -6.02 7.66
C PHE A 63 4.35 -5.64 8.64
N GLY A 64 4.60 -5.78 9.94
CA GLY A 64 3.62 -5.50 11.00
C GLY A 64 3.12 -4.04 11.06
N ALA A 65 3.74 -3.12 10.32
CA ALA A 65 3.24 -1.75 10.12
C ALA A 65 2.14 -1.66 9.06
N ALA A 66 1.98 -2.67 8.20
CA ALA A 66 0.89 -2.74 7.22
C ALA A 66 -0.40 -3.29 7.84
N GLU A 67 -1.53 -2.76 7.42
CA GLU A 67 -2.86 -3.29 7.75
C GLU A 67 -3.16 -4.47 6.82
N LEU A 68 -3.11 -5.70 7.35
CA LEU A 68 -3.43 -6.91 6.60
C LEU A 68 -4.91 -7.29 6.72
N ILE A 69 -5.55 -7.54 5.58
CA ILE A 69 -6.92 -8.04 5.47
C ILE A 69 -6.89 -9.36 4.70
N CYS A 70 -7.24 -10.46 5.36
CA CYS A 70 -7.39 -11.76 4.68
C CYS A 70 -8.82 -11.93 4.19
N SER A 71 -9.02 -11.94 2.87
CA SER A 71 -10.31 -12.25 2.28
C SER A 71 -10.62 -13.75 2.43
N PRO A 72 -11.86 -14.15 2.77
CA PRO A 72 -12.22 -15.57 2.92
C PRO A 72 -12.29 -16.35 1.61
N ARG A 73 -12.12 -15.67 0.47
CA ARG A 73 -12.07 -16.21 -0.89
C ARG A 73 -11.48 -15.18 -1.84
N ASN A 74 -11.04 -15.60 -3.02
CA ASN A 74 -10.66 -14.66 -4.07
C ASN A 74 -11.88 -13.87 -4.60
N LEU A 75 -11.88 -12.55 -4.39
CA LEU A 75 -12.96 -11.63 -4.80
C LEU A 75 -12.72 -10.95 -6.17
N GLY A 76 -11.67 -11.36 -6.89
CA GLY A 76 -11.17 -10.67 -8.07
C GLY A 76 -10.58 -9.29 -7.76
N PHE A 77 -10.10 -8.62 -8.80
CA PHE A 77 -9.37 -7.36 -8.67
C PHE A 77 -10.18 -6.24 -8.01
N ALA A 78 -11.40 -5.98 -8.53
CA ALA A 78 -12.23 -4.89 -8.02
C ALA A 78 -12.72 -5.17 -6.58
N GLY A 79 -13.17 -6.40 -6.32
CA GLY A 79 -13.67 -6.79 -4.99
C GLY A 79 -12.58 -6.70 -3.92
N GLY A 80 -11.38 -7.19 -4.22
CA GLY A 80 -10.23 -7.09 -3.33
C GLY A 80 -9.81 -5.65 -3.06
N ASN A 81 -9.67 -4.82 -4.10
CA ASN A 81 -9.33 -3.40 -3.91
C ASN A 81 -10.39 -2.63 -3.12
N ASN A 82 -11.68 -2.95 -3.31
CA ASN A 82 -12.76 -2.33 -2.53
C ASN A 82 -12.65 -2.62 -1.03
N LEU A 83 -12.13 -3.79 -0.62
CA LEU A 83 -11.88 -4.07 0.79
C LEU A 83 -10.83 -3.12 1.38
N ALA A 84 -9.74 -2.88 0.65
CA ALA A 84 -8.71 -1.92 1.06
C ALA A 84 -9.23 -0.49 1.09
N LEU A 85 -9.95 -0.07 0.03
CA LEU A 85 -10.51 1.28 -0.09
C LEU A 85 -11.48 1.61 1.06
N ASN A 86 -12.24 0.63 1.57
CA ASN A 86 -13.11 0.83 2.73
C ASN A 86 -12.35 1.06 4.06
N ARG A 87 -11.07 0.70 4.13
CA ARG A 87 -10.18 0.92 5.29
C ARG A 87 -9.27 2.13 5.12
N ALA A 88 -9.12 2.61 3.89
CA ALA A 88 -8.30 3.76 3.55
C ALA A 88 -8.82 5.03 4.22
N ARG A 89 -7.93 5.74 4.89
CA ARG A 89 -8.22 7.00 5.60
C ARG A 89 -7.34 8.16 5.12
N GLY A 90 -6.43 7.90 4.18
CA GLY A 90 -5.49 8.88 3.70
C GLY A 90 -6.17 9.99 2.89
N ARG A 91 -5.56 11.17 2.87
CA ARG A 91 -6.02 12.29 2.04
C ARG A 91 -6.00 11.93 0.55
N TYR A 92 -5.02 11.13 0.13
CA TYR A 92 -4.94 10.55 -1.22
C TYR A 92 -5.04 9.03 -1.17
N LEU A 93 -5.47 8.45 -2.29
CA LEU A 93 -5.60 7.00 -2.48
C LEU A 93 -4.70 6.55 -3.63
N LEU A 94 -3.98 5.46 -3.42
CA LEU A 94 -3.21 4.76 -4.46
C LEU A 94 -3.64 3.30 -4.51
N LEU A 95 -4.08 2.85 -5.68
CA LEU A 95 -4.17 1.42 -6.00
C LEU A 95 -2.81 0.99 -6.54
N LEU A 96 -2.14 0.05 -5.87
CA LEU A 96 -0.81 -0.43 -6.24
C LEU A 96 -0.84 -1.95 -6.37
N ASN A 97 -0.35 -2.47 -7.49
CA ASN A 97 -0.27 -3.92 -7.65
C ASN A 97 0.88 -4.50 -6.80
N SER A 98 0.69 -5.72 -6.28
CA SER A 98 1.68 -6.40 -5.45
C SER A 98 2.98 -6.76 -6.17
N ASP A 99 3.01 -6.67 -7.50
CA ASP A 99 4.19 -6.93 -8.36
C ASP A 99 4.98 -5.65 -8.69
N THR A 100 4.64 -4.53 -8.07
CA THR A 100 5.30 -3.25 -8.31
C THR A 100 6.44 -3.01 -7.33
N ARG A 101 7.62 -2.65 -7.86
CA ARG A 101 8.72 -2.09 -7.07
C ARG A 101 8.72 -0.56 -7.19
N VAL A 102 8.50 0.13 -6.08
CA VAL A 102 8.48 1.60 -6.03
C VAL A 102 9.90 2.13 -5.88
N LEU A 103 10.26 3.14 -6.68
CA LEU A 103 11.54 3.82 -6.55
C LEU A 103 11.49 4.82 -5.38
N PRO A 104 12.59 5.00 -4.61
CA PRO A 104 12.63 5.95 -3.51
C PRO A 104 12.18 7.36 -3.93
N GLY A 105 11.30 7.97 -3.15
CA GLY A 105 10.75 9.31 -3.37
C GLY A 105 9.64 9.40 -4.42
N ALA A 106 9.36 8.34 -5.18
CA ALA A 106 8.41 8.39 -6.30
C ALA A 106 6.98 8.74 -5.85
N LEU A 107 6.49 8.13 -4.76
CA LEU A 107 5.15 8.41 -4.25
C LEU A 107 5.07 9.79 -3.59
N GLY A 108 6.14 10.21 -2.90
CA GLY A 108 6.23 11.57 -2.35
C GLY A 108 6.07 12.63 -3.44
N HIS A 109 6.73 12.46 -4.59
CA HIS A 109 6.56 13.37 -5.73
C HIS A 109 5.14 13.40 -6.30
N LEU A 110 4.42 12.27 -6.31
CA LEU A 110 3.02 12.25 -6.75
C LEU A 110 2.12 13.04 -5.80
N VAL A 111 2.29 12.85 -4.49
CA VAL A 111 1.55 13.60 -3.46
C VAL A 111 1.85 15.09 -3.58
N ASP A 112 3.13 15.47 -3.66
CA ASP A 112 3.56 16.86 -3.79
C ASP A 112 2.99 17.51 -5.06
N HIS A 113 2.91 16.77 -6.17
CA HIS A 113 2.30 17.26 -7.40
C HIS A 113 0.79 17.50 -7.27
N LEU A 114 0.06 16.58 -6.63
CA LEU A 114 -1.38 16.74 -6.39
C LEU A 114 -1.68 17.91 -5.44
N GLU A 115 -0.86 18.12 -4.40
CA GLU A 115 -0.98 19.28 -3.50
C GLU A 115 -0.73 20.60 -4.24
N ALA A 116 0.29 20.64 -5.09
CA ALA A 116 0.63 21.84 -5.86
C ALA A 116 -0.35 22.16 -6.99
N ASN A 117 -1.15 21.18 -7.44
CA ASN A 117 -2.06 21.33 -8.58
C ASN A 117 -3.50 20.89 -8.25
N PRO A 118 -4.28 21.71 -7.50
CA PRO A 118 -5.63 21.31 -7.04
C PRO A 118 -6.65 20.99 -8.13
N ALA A 119 -6.38 21.38 -9.40
CA ALA A 119 -7.22 21.05 -10.54
C ALA A 119 -6.98 19.62 -11.08
N VAL A 120 -5.91 18.95 -10.66
CA VAL A 120 -5.56 17.59 -11.08
C VAL A 120 -6.29 16.58 -10.20
N GLY A 121 -7.15 15.75 -10.80
CA GLY A 121 -7.91 14.73 -10.07
C GLY A 121 -7.19 13.39 -9.89
N ALA A 122 -6.21 13.07 -10.72
CA ALA A 122 -5.46 11.82 -10.66
C ALA A 122 -4.09 11.94 -11.33
N VAL A 123 -3.13 11.16 -10.86
CA VAL A 123 -1.78 11.01 -11.43
C VAL A 123 -1.41 9.54 -11.46
N GLY A 124 -0.47 9.17 -12.33
CA GLY A 124 0.09 7.83 -12.40
C GLY A 124 1.61 7.87 -12.43
N LEU A 125 2.24 6.81 -11.92
CA LEU A 125 3.66 6.61 -12.09
C LEU A 125 3.95 6.22 -13.54
N ARG A 126 5.03 6.77 -14.09
CA ARG A 126 5.60 6.29 -15.35
C ARG A 126 6.58 5.16 -15.03
N ALA A 127 6.37 4.00 -15.62
CA ALA A 127 7.35 2.92 -15.60
C ALA A 127 8.60 3.32 -16.43
N PRO A 128 9.81 2.91 -16.02
CA PRO A 128 11.04 3.16 -16.76
C PRO A 128 11.00 2.60 -18.19
#